data_AF-A0A1H9UZF0-F1
#
_entry.id   AF-A0A1H9UZF0-F1
#
_cell.length_a   1.000
_cell.length_b   1.000
_cell.length_c   1.000
_cell.angle_alpha   90.00
_cell.angle_beta   90.00
_cell.angle_gamma   90.00
#
_symmetry.space_group_name_H-M   'P 1'
#
loop_
_entity.id
_entity.type
_entity.pdbx_description
1 polymer ?
#
loop_
_entity_poly.entity_id
_entity_poly.type
_entity_poly.pdbx_seq_one_letter_code
_entity_poly.pdbx_strand_id
1 'polypeptide(L)'
;MSAHIDLKDVRITGHVTQGLIVLVAVASVLGTAVDLSTGEVRWDAIASLLLLPAAVAFVIWVRRASVNATAIGLRDARQMADVWRASDVAQHDRPFEERVPSPWIKPWQYAFLAMMLANAAEGLVDEGPAYRAAAVLSAVLTVVAAALAVVVIAQVSALQRPERIAQL
;
A
#
# COMPACT_ATOMS: atom_id res chain seq x y z
N MET A 1 -28.74 -5.86 -20.24
CA MET A 1 -28.50 -5.04 -19.04
C MET A 1 -27.00 -4.89 -18.86
N SER A 2 -26.46 -3.70 -19.13
CA SER A 2 -25.06 -3.39 -18.81
C SER A 2 -24.95 -3.28 -17.29
N ALA A 3 -24.15 -4.15 -16.67
CA ALA A 3 -23.86 -4.05 -15.25
C ALA A 3 -23.08 -2.75 -15.03
N HIS A 4 -23.67 -1.78 -14.35
CA HIS A 4 -22.97 -0.57 -13.94
C HIS A 4 -21.99 -0.96 -12.83
N ILE A 5 -20.70 -0.96 -13.15
CA ILE A 5 -19.65 -1.36 -12.23
C ILE A 5 -19.30 -0.14 -11.39
N ASP A 6 -19.74 -0.13 -10.14
CA ASP A 6 -19.46 0.97 -9.22
C ASP A 6 -18.02 0.86 -8.69
N LEU A 7 -17.09 1.46 -9.43
CA LEU A 7 -15.66 1.51 -9.07
C LEU A 7 -15.35 2.55 -7.99
N LYS A 8 -16.34 3.33 -7.55
CA LYS A 8 -16.19 4.33 -6.47
C LYS A 8 -15.67 3.68 -5.18
N ASP A 9 -16.10 2.45 -4.92
CA ASP A 9 -15.74 1.69 -3.73
C ASP A 9 -14.26 1.32 -3.65
N VAL A 10 -13.62 1.02 -4.79
CA VAL A 10 -12.17 0.73 -4.83
C VAL A 10 -11.36 2.01 -4.68
N ARG A 11 -11.82 3.10 -5.30
CA ARG A 11 -11.14 4.40 -5.20
C ARG A 11 -11.16 4.94 -3.77
N ILE A 12 -12.33 4.91 -3.11
CA ILE A 12 -12.47 5.35 -1.73
C ILE A 12 -11.58 4.50 -0.81
N THR A 13 -11.66 3.17 -0.91
CA THR A 13 -10.83 2.29 -0.07
C THR A 13 -9.34 2.44 -0.36
N GLY A 14 -8.95 2.77 -1.60
CA GLY A 14 -7.56 3.10 -1.96
C GLY A 14 -7.06 4.36 -1.27
N HIS A 15 -7.83 5.44 -1.28
CA HIS A 15 -7.46 6.68 -0.58
C HIS A 15 -7.41 6.52 0.94
N VAL A 16 -8.37 5.79 1.52
CA VAL A 16 -8.34 5.46 2.96
C VAL A 16 -7.08 4.67 3.30
N THR A 17 -6.72 3.69 2.47
CA THR A 17 -5.49 2.88 2.65
C THR A 17 -4.24 3.75 2.54
N GLN A 18 -4.14 4.63 1.53
CA GLN A 18 -3.03 5.57 1.38
C GLN A 18 -2.91 6.48 2.61
N GLY A 19 -4.02 7.08 3.05
CA GLY A 19 -4.03 7.96 4.22
C GLY A 19 -3.53 7.25 5.48
N LEU A 20 -4.02 6.04 5.75
CA LEU A 20 -3.60 5.27 6.91
C LEU A 20 -2.11 4.89 6.86
N ILE A 21 -1.62 4.44 5.70
CA ILE A 21 -0.20 4.09 5.54
C ILE A 21 0.70 5.33 5.70
N VAL A 22 0.30 6.48 5.16
CA VAL A 22 1.03 7.75 5.35
C VAL A 22 1.03 8.17 6.81
N LEU A 23 -0.09 8.02 7.52
CA LEU A 23 -0.18 8.32 8.95
C LEU A 23 0.75 7.42 9.79
N VAL A 24 0.86 6.13 9.46
CA VAL A 24 1.83 5.22 10.09
C VAL A 24 3.25 5.74 9.86
N ALA A 25 3.61 6.10 8.62
CA ALA A 25 4.95 6.62 8.32
C ALA A 25 5.26 7.94 9.06
N VAL A 26 4.30 8.86 9.14
CA VAL A 26 4.45 10.11 9.91
C VAL A 26 4.64 9.81 11.40
N ALA A 27 3.83 8.91 11.98
CA ALA A 27 3.96 8.53 13.37
C ALA A 27 5.33 7.90 13.67
N SER A 28 5.82 6.99 12.82
CA SER A 28 7.15 6.37 12.96
C SER A 28 8.30 7.39 12.88
N VAL A 29 8.19 8.37 11.97
CA VAL A 29 9.19 9.45 11.86
C VAL A 29 9.15 10.36 13.09
N LEU A 30 7.96 10.70 13.58
CA LEU A 30 7.81 11.52 14.79
C LEU A 30 8.32 10.79 16.03
N GLY A 31 8.11 9.47 16.15
CA GLY A 31 8.73 8.67 17.20
C GLY A 31 10.25 8.75 17.14
N THR A 32 10.82 8.58 15.95
CA THR A 32 12.27 8.68 15.78
C THR A 32 12.82 10.09 16.09
N ALA A 33 12.06 11.15 15.78
CA ALA A 33 12.51 12.54 15.91
C ALA A 33 12.29 13.14 17.31
N VAL A 34 11.22 12.75 18.00
CA VAL A 34 10.80 13.32 19.29
C VAL A 34 11.30 12.47 20.47
N ASP A 35 11.61 11.19 20.26
CA ASP A 35 11.97 10.26 21.33
C ASP A 35 13.48 10.22 21.67
N LEU A 36 14.02 11.41 21.98
CA LEU A 36 15.38 11.55 22.51
C LEU A 36 15.44 11.96 24.00
N SER A 37 14.35 12.38 24.65
CA SER A 37 14.39 12.66 26.11
C SER A 37 13.07 12.95 26.86
N THR A 38 11.90 13.04 26.21
CA THR A 38 10.69 13.59 26.87
C THR A 38 9.48 12.65 26.77
N GLY A 39 9.17 11.98 27.88
CA GLY A 39 8.16 10.92 28.00
C GLY A 39 6.68 11.36 27.98
N GLU A 40 6.27 12.25 27.07
CA GLU A 40 4.87 12.72 27.00
C GLU A 40 4.04 12.09 25.87
N VAL A 41 4.64 11.57 24.79
CA VAL A 41 3.90 10.90 23.69
C VAL A 41 4.67 9.68 23.17
N ARG A 42 4.09 8.48 23.37
CA ARG A 42 4.61 7.22 22.81
C ARG A 42 4.19 7.07 21.34
N TRP A 43 4.89 7.76 20.45
CA TRP A 43 4.62 7.73 19.01
C TRP A 43 4.68 6.33 18.40
N ASP A 44 5.54 5.45 18.92
CA ASP A 44 5.63 4.06 18.48
C ASP A 44 4.37 3.27 18.79
N ALA A 45 3.72 3.56 19.92
CA ALA A 45 2.42 2.98 20.25
C ALA A 45 1.33 3.47 19.28
N ILE A 46 1.39 4.74 18.86
CA ILE A 46 0.48 5.30 17.85
C ILE A 46 0.72 4.65 16.48
N ALA A 47 1.98 4.51 16.05
CA ALA A 47 2.34 3.85 14.80
C ALA A 47 1.85 2.39 14.79
N SER A 48 2.03 1.67 15.91
CA SER A 48 1.55 0.30 16.09
C SER A 48 0.02 0.21 16.05
N LEU A 49 -0.69 1.13 16.71
CA LEU A 49 -2.15 1.20 16.70
C LEU A 49 -2.71 1.54 15.30
N LEU A 50 -2.00 2.33 14.51
CA LEU A 50 -2.38 2.69 13.13
C LEU A 50 -2.04 1.58 12.12
N LEU A 51 -1.03 0.75 12.41
CA LEU A 51 -0.58 -0.32 11.52
C LEU A 51 -1.69 -1.35 11.26
N LEU A 52 -2.44 -1.73 12.30
CA LEU A 52 -3.49 -2.74 12.18
C LEU A 52 -4.69 -2.25 11.32
N PRO A 53 -5.27 -1.06 11.56
CA PRO A 53 -6.24 -0.45 10.65
C PRO A 53 -5.70 -0.28 9.21
N ALA A 54 -4.43 0.13 9.05
CA ALA A 54 -3.81 0.27 7.73
C ALA A 54 -3.74 -1.08 7.00
N ALA A 55 -3.35 -2.15 7.69
CA ALA A 55 -3.31 -3.50 7.16
C ALA A 55 -4.72 -4.01 6.78
N VAL A 56 -5.73 -3.77 7.63
CA VAL A 56 -7.13 -4.14 7.35
C VAL A 56 -7.66 -3.38 6.15
N ALA A 57 -7.48 -2.06 6.09
CA ALA A 57 -7.88 -1.23 4.96
C ALA A 57 -7.21 -1.69 3.67
N PHE A 58 -5.93 -2.03 3.74
CA PHE A 58 -5.18 -2.59 2.62
C PHE A 58 -5.77 -3.91 2.12
N VAL A 59 -6.04 -4.88 3.00
CA VAL A 59 -6.67 -6.16 2.63
C VAL A 59 -8.04 -5.94 1.99
N ILE A 60 -8.85 -5.02 2.53
CA ILE A 60 -10.15 -4.66 1.97
C ILE A 60 -9.99 -4.05 0.58
N TRP A 61 -9.06 -3.11 0.40
CA TRP A 61 -8.79 -2.47 -0.88
C TRP A 61 -8.34 -3.49 -1.92
N VAL A 62 -7.38 -4.36 -1.58
CA VAL A 62 -6.90 -5.45 -2.43
C VAL A 62 -8.06 -6.35 -2.86
N ARG A 63 -8.89 -6.79 -1.92
CA ARG A 63 -10.04 -7.66 -2.22
C ARG A 63 -11.04 -6.97 -3.15
N ARG A 64 -11.35 -5.70 -2.90
CA ARG A 64 -12.26 -4.91 -3.76
C ARG A 64 -11.65 -4.65 -5.13
N ALA A 65 -10.36 -4.40 -5.22
CA ALA A 65 -9.65 -4.23 -6.49
C ALA A 65 -9.68 -5.52 -7.31
N SER A 66 -9.49 -6.69 -6.69
CA SER A 66 -9.58 -7.99 -7.37
C SER A 66 -11.00 -8.31 -7.86
N VAL A 67 -12.02 -8.10 -7.02
CA VAL A 67 -13.43 -8.37 -7.37
C VAL A 67 -13.92 -7.45 -8.50
N ASN A 68 -13.42 -6.22 -8.54
CA ASN A 68 -13.77 -5.29 -9.61
C ASN A 68 -12.88 -5.41 -10.85
N ALA A 69 -11.71 -6.03 -10.76
CA ALA A 69 -10.87 -6.29 -11.94
C ALA A 69 -11.60 -7.19 -12.95
N THR A 70 -12.32 -8.21 -12.49
CA THR A 70 -13.23 -9.04 -13.32
C THR A 70 -14.33 -8.22 -13.99
N ALA A 71 -14.66 -7.05 -13.45
CA ALA A 71 -15.71 -6.19 -13.95
C ALA A 71 -15.17 -5.19 -15.00
N ILE A 72 -13.95 -4.65 -14.85
CA ILE A 72 -13.32 -3.63 -15.73
C ILE A 72 -12.93 -4.19 -17.13
N GLY A 73 -13.71 -5.12 -17.70
CA GLY A 73 -13.47 -5.66 -19.05
C GLY A 73 -12.50 -6.83 -19.10
N LEU A 74 -11.85 -7.17 -17.98
CA LEU A 74 -11.04 -8.38 -17.89
C LEU A 74 -11.93 -9.58 -17.54
N ARG A 75 -12.76 -10.04 -18.48
CA ARG A 75 -13.60 -11.24 -18.31
C ARG A 75 -12.82 -12.49 -17.87
N ASP A 76 -11.49 -12.49 -18.07
CA ASP A 76 -10.59 -13.58 -17.72
C ASP A 76 -9.56 -13.25 -16.61
N ALA A 77 -9.57 -12.05 -16.02
CA ALA A 77 -8.67 -11.75 -14.88
C ALA A 77 -9.14 -12.47 -13.62
N ARG A 78 -8.71 -13.72 -13.45
CA ARG A 78 -9.01 -14.53 -12.26
C ARG A 78 -7.97 -14.34 -11.16
N GLN A 79 -6.84 -13.70 -11.45
CA GLN A 79 -5.70 -13.63 -10.54
C GLN A 79 -5.22 -12.19 -10.31
N MET A 80 -4.65 -11.96 -9.12
CA MET A 80 -4.05 -10.66 -8.77
C MET A 80 -2.98 -10.21 -9.78
N ALA A 81 -2.27 -11.17 -10.38
CA ALA A 81 -1.28 -10.90 -11.42
C ALA A 81 -1.87 -10.14 -12.63
N ASP A 82 -3.12 -10.40 -12.97
CA ASP A 82 -3.82 -9.76 -14.08
C ASP A 82 -4.16 -8.30 -13.77
N VAL A 83 -4.54 -8.01 -12.51
CA VAL A 83 -4.72 -6.64 -12.01
C VAL A 83 -3.41 -5.86 -12.12
N TRP A 84 -2.30 -6.50 -11.77
CA TRP A 84 -0.98 -5.88 -11.84
C TRP A 84 -0.51 -5.61 -13.27
N ARG A 85 -0.80 -6.51 -14.21
CA ARG A 85 -0.56 -6.30 -15.64
C ARG A 85 -1.40 -5.15 -16.19
N ALA A 86 -2.67 -5.08 -15.78
CA ALA A 86 -3.55 -3.99 -16.18
C ALA A 86 -3.08 -2.64 -15.64
N SER A 87 -2.55 -2.60 -14.41
CA SER A 87 -2.24 -1.36 -13.68
C SER A 87 -1.06 -0.58 -14.21
N ASP A 88 -0.18 -1.19 -15.00
CA ASP A 88 0.98 -0.50 -15.53
C ASP A 88 0.61 0.38 -16.73
N VAL A 89 0.51 1.69 -16.48
CA VAL A 89 0.19 2.69 -17.50
C VAL A 89 1.24 2.72 -18.62
N ALA A 90 2.48 2.33 -18.34
CA ALA A 90 3.54 2.33 -19.34
C ALA A 90 3.39 1.21 -20.40
N GLN A 91 2.50 0.23 -20.17
CA GLN A 91 2.27 -0.91 -21.05
C GLN A 91 0.89 -0.88 -21.73
N HIS A 92 0.19 0.26 -21.66
CA HIS A 92 -1.18 0.41 -22.19
C HIS A 92 -1.24 0.44 -23.73
N ASP A 93 -0.11 0.69 -24.38
CA ASP A 93 0.08 0.59 -25.83
C ASP A 93 0.06 -0.86 -26.35
N ARG A 94 0.17 -1.85 -25.46
CA ARG A 94 0.22 -3.29 -25.82
C ARG A 94 -1.10 -4.01 -25.54
N PRO A 95 -1.43 -5.07 -26.32
CA PRO A 95 -2.50 -6.01 -26.00
C PRO A 95 -2.34 -6.58 -24.59
N PHE A 96 -3.45 -6.85 -23.90
CA PHE A 96 -3.42 -7.31 -22.50
C PHE A 96 -2.61 -8.60 -22.30
N GLU A 97 -2.66 -9.52 -23.26
CA GLU A 97 -1.92 -10.80 -23.21
C GLU A 97 -0.40 -10.62 -23.22
N GLU A 98 0.10 -9.49 -23.75
CA GLU A 98 1.52 -9.16 -23.85
C GLU A 98 2.01 -8.30 -22.67
N ARG A 99 1.10 -7.87 -21.78
CA ARG A 99 1.46 -7.05 -20.61
C ARG A 99 2.09 -7.92 -19.53
N VAL A 100 3.15 -7.41 -18.93
CA VAL A 100 3.81 -8.00 -17.76
C VAL A 100 3.39 -7.30 -16.47
N PRO A 101 3.37 -8.00 -15.32
CA PRO A 101 3.01 -7.38 -14.05
C PRO A 101 3.89 -6.15 -13.78
N SER A 102 3.27 -5.07 -13.27
CA SER A 102 3.97 -3.82 -12.96
C SER A 102 5.28 -4.07 -12.18
N PRO A 103 6.41 -3.47 -12.60
CA PRO A 103 7.71 -3.67 -11.97
C PRO A 103 7.75 -3.17 -10.52
N TRP A 104 6.77 -2.36 -10.11
CA TRP A 104 6.66 -1.77 -8.78
C TRP A 104 6.10 -2.73 -7.72
N ILE A 105 5.47 -3.83 -8.14
CA ILE A 105 4.79 -4.74 -7.21
C ILE A 105 5.76 -5.52 -6.32
N LYS A 106 6.80 -6.12 -6.91
CA LYS A 106 7.79 -6.87 -6.11
C LYS A 106 8.55 -5.97 -5.12
N PRO A 107 9.08 -4.80 -5.53
CA PRO A 107 9.67 -3.84 -4.59
C PRO A 107 8.74 -3.47 -3.45
N TRP A 108 7.47 -3.18 -3.75
CA TRP A 108 6.47 -2.86 -2.73
C TRP A 108 6.23 -4.03 -1.76
N GLN A 109 6.07 -5.26 -2.25
CA GLN A 109 5.90 -6.45 -1.41
C GLN A 109 7.09 -6.68 -0.48
N TYR A 110 8.32 -6.55 -0.98
CA TYR A 110 9.53 -6.69 -0.17
C TYR A 110 9.67 -5.56 0.86
N ALA A 111 9.36 -4.32 0.48
CA ALA A 111 9.39 -3.20 1.41
C ALA A 111 8.35 -3.36 2.52
N PHE A 112 7.14 -3.81 2.20
CA PHE A 112 6.09 -4.08 3.18
C PHE A 112 6.50 -5.22 4.14
N LEU A 113 7.06 -6.31 3.61
CA LEU A 113 7.54 -7.41 4.44
C LEU A 113 8.70 -6.97 5.34
N ALA A 114 9.66 -6.21 4.80
CA ALA A 114 10.78 -5.67 5.56
C ALA A 114 10.32 -4.74 6.68
N MET A 115 9.35 -3.85 6.40
CA MET A 115 8.72 -2.99 7.40
C MET A 115 8.06 -3.81 8.52
N MET A 116 7.29 -4.84 8.18
CA MET A 116 6.65 -5.72 9.18
C MET A 116 7.68 -6.43 10.06
N LEU A 117 8.76 -6.95 9.46
CA LEU A 117 9.85 -7.60 10.19
C LEU A 117 10.62 -6.62 11.08
N ALA A 118 10.87 -5.39 10.60
CA ALA A 118 11.55 -4.36 11.36
C ALA A 118 10.72 -3.90 12.56
N ASN A 119 9.42 -3.64 12.38
CA ASN A 119 8.50 -3.34 13.48
C ASN A 119 8.44 -4.49 14.50
N ALA A 120 8.42 -5.74 14.04
CA ALA A 120 8.43 -6.90 14.95
C ALA A 120 9.75 -7.01 15.73
N ALA A 121 10.89 -6.75 15.07
CA ALA A 121 12.21 -6.78 15.70
C ALA A 121 12.42 -5.61 16.69
N GLU A 122 11.90 -4.43 16.39
CA GLU A 122 11.89 -3.28 17.28
C GLU A 122 11.16 -3.60 18.59
N GLY A 123 10.01 -4.26 18.51
CA GLY A 123 9.26 -4.73 19.70
C GLY A 123 9.98 -5.79 20.55
N LEU A 124 11.12 -6.33 20.10
CA LEU A 124 11.95 -7.26 20.87
C LEU A 124 13.12 -6.58 21.61
N VAL A 125 13.32 -5.27 21.40
CA VAL A 125 14.41 -4.50 22.00
C VAL A 125 13.82 -3.40 22.87
N ASP A 126 14.01 -3.49 24.19
CA ASP A 126 13.39 -2.54 25.14
C ASP A 126 14.01 -1.15 25.08
N GLU A 127 15.34 -1.03 25.28
CA GLU A 127 16.00 0.28 25.46
C GLU A 127 17.45 0.30 24.95
N GLY A 128 18.01 1.50 24.76
CA GLY A 128 19.43 1.72 24.48
C GLY A 128 19.80 1.95 23.01
N PRO A 129 21.10 1.87 22.65
CA PRO A 129 21.57 2.18 21.29
C PRO A 129 21.06 1.19 20.23
N ALA A 130 20.85 -0.07 20.63
CA ALA A 130 20.26 -1.09 19.76
C ALA A 130 18.79 -0.78 19.42
N TYR A 131 18.00 -0.35 20.41
CA TYR A 131 16.62 0.11 20.19
C TYR A 131 16.59 1.32 19.25
N ARG A 132 17.44 2.33 19.48
CA ARG A 132 17.51 3.50 18.59
C ARG A 132 17.84 3.14 17.13
N ALA A 133 18.77 2.22 16.92
CA ALA A 133 19.10 1.75 15.58
C ALA A 133 17.93 0.98 14.93
N ALA A 134 17.22 0.15 15.71
CA ALA A 134 16.04 -0.57 15.26
C ALA A 134 14.89 0.38 14.90
N ALA A 135 14.61 1.38 15.75
CA ALA A 135 13.58 2.39 15.52
C ALA A 135 13.85 3.22 14.26
N VAL A 136 15.09 3.69 14.06
CA VAL A 136 15.46 4.42 12.82
C VAL A 136 15.29 3.53 11.59
N LEU A 137 15.76 2.28 11.63
CA LEU A 137 15.62 1.35 10.52
C LEU A 137 14.14 1.06 10.20
N SER A 138 13.35 0.84 11.23
CA SER A 138 11.90 0.61 11.15
C SER A 138 11.17 1.80 10.54
N ALA A 139 11.49 3.02 10.98
CA ALA A 139 10.93 4.25 10.42
C ALA A 139 11.30 4.43 8.94
N VAL A 140 12.57 4.21 8.56
CA VAL A 140 13.01 4.28 7.16
C VAL A 140 12.27 3.27 6.29
N LEU A 141 12.18 2.02 6.74
CA LEU A 141 11.46 0.96 6.00
C LEU A 141 9.97 1.26 5.88
N THR A 142 9.36 1.83 6.92
CA THR A 142 7.97 2.28 6.92
C THR A 142 7.74 3.38 5.88
N VAL A 143 8.62 4.38 5.81
CA VAL A 143 8.54 5.44 4.80
C VAL A 143 8.69 4.90 3.38
N VAL A 144 9.65 3.99 3.15
CA VAL A 144 9.84 3.35 1.84
C VAL A 144 8.62 2.52 1.45
N ALA A 145 8.10 1.70 2.35
CA ALA A 145 6.90 0.91 2.13
C ALA A 145 5.68 1.80 1.84
N ALA A 146 5.54 2.92 2.55
CA ALA A 146 4.48 3.89 2.34
C ALA A 146 4.56 4.56 0.97
N ALA A 147 5.74 5.03 0.56
CA ALA A 147 5.94 5.63 -0.75
C ALA A 147 5.59 4.65 -1.88
N LEU A 148 6.05 3.40 -1.77
CA LEU A 148 5.74 2.35 -2.74
C LEU A 148 4.26 1.98 -2.76
N ALA A 149 3.60 1.92 -1.60
CA ALA A 149 2.16 1.67 -1.51
C ALA A 149 1.36 2.78 -2.19
N VAL A 150 1.75 4.04 -2.01
CA VAL A 150 1.12 5.19 -2.68
C VAL A 150 1.23 5.06 -4.19
N VAL A 151 2.40 4.70 -4.73
CA VAL A 151 2.63 4.48 -6.17
C VAL A 151 1.72 3.36 -6.70
N VAL A 152 1.70 2.20 -6.05
CA VAL A 152 0.91 1.04 -6.49
C VAL A 152 -0.59 1.35 -6.45
N ILE A 153 -1.08 1.96 -5.36
CA ILE A 153 -2.50 2.33 -5.24
C ILE A 153 -2.88 3.38 -6.29
N ALA A 154 -2.00 4.34 -6.58
CA ALA A 154 -2.23 5.34 -7.61
C ALA A 154 -2.32 4.72 -9.01
N GLN A 155 -1.44 3.77 -9.35
CA GLN A 155 -1.48 3.04 -10.63
C GLN A 155 -2.80 2.27 -10.81
N VAL A 156 -3.21 1.51 -9.79
CA VAL A 156 -4.49 0.77 -9.84
C VAL A 156 -5.68 1.72 -9.88
N SER A 157 -5.67 2.81 -9.11
CA SER A 157 -6.75 3.80 -9.11
C SER A 157 -6.86 4.54 -10.45
N ALA A 158 -5.74 4.71 -11.18
CA ALA A 158 -5.73 5.34 -12.49
C ALA A 158 -6.47 4.51 -13.56
N LEU A 159 -6.52 3.18 -13.42
CA LEU A 159 -7.33 2.32 -14.28
C LEU A 159 -8.84 2.57 -14.16
N GLN A 160 -9.27 3.16 -13.05
CA GLN A 160 -10.67 3.30 -12.69
C GLN A 160 -11.26 4.64 -13.12
N ARG A 161 -10.53 5.42 -13.93
CA ARG A 161 -11.02 6.69 -14.46
C ARG A 161 -12.03 6.45 -15.59
N PRO A 162 -13.20 7.12 -15.59
CA PRO A 162 -14.27 6.88 -16.56
C PRO A 162 -13.83 7.01 -18.02
N GLU A 163 -12.95 7.97 -18.31
CA GLU A 163 -12.38 8.23 -19.63
C GLU A 163 -11.58 7.04 -20.18
N ARG A 164 -11.02 6.20 -19.31
CA ARG A 164 -10.21 5.03 -19.67
C ARG A 164 -11.01 3.75 -19.84
N ILE A 165 -12.17 3.65 -19.21
CA ILE A 165 -13.09 2.50 -19.36
C ILE A 165 -13.73 2.50 -20.75
N ALA A 166 -13.83 3.67 -21.40
CA ALA A 166 -14.33 3.78 -22.77
C ALA A 166 -13.30 3.42 -23.85
N GLN A 167 -12.03 3.21 -23.48
CA GLN A 167 -10.93 2.87 -24.40
C GLN A 167 -10.47 1.41 -24.29
N LEU A 168 -10.99 0.68 -23.31
CA LEU A 168 -10.81 -0.77 -23.14
C LEU A 168 -12.02 -1.51 -23.72
#